data_AF-A0A960BPI4-F1
#
_entry.id   AF-A0A960BPI4-F1
#
_cell.length_a   1.000
_cell.length_b   1.000
_cell.length_c   1.000
_cell.angle_alpha   90.00
_cell.angle_beta   90.00
_cell.angle_gamma   90.00
#
_symmetry.space_group_name_H-M   'P 1'
#
loop_
_entity.id
_entity.type
_entity.pdbx_description
1 polymer ?
#
loop_
_entity_poly.entity_id
_entity_poly.type
_entity_poly.pdbx_seq_one_letter_code
_entity_poly.pdbx_strand_id
1 'polypeptide(L)'
;MGYRHRREDMLAAAVDVARAEGLSSLSFGRVARQVGTNDRTVVYYFPTKADLIGAVLLTLGEELQALLAEAFGEQPIPPDDLVKRAWPALARPDSQPIFALFFEIIGLAAVGATPYDVLAPAMLEQWLAWLEPRLAVDDPVERRAHALAVLARIDGLLLLRTIAGSEAAQEAARVSGLTDR
;
A
#
# COMPACT_ATOMS: atom_id res chain seq x y z
N MET A 1 35.65 -3.75 14.11
CA MET A 1 34.56 -4.73 14.04
C MET A 1 33.59 -4.25 12.97
N GLY A 2 33.48 -4.95 11.84
CA GLY A 2 32.70 -4.47 10.69
C GLY A 2 31.21 -4.53 10.98
N TYR A 3 30.50 -3.41 10.84
CA TYR A 3 29.05 -3.39 10.82
C TYR A 3 28.60 -4.30 9.67
N ARG A 4 28.11 -5.49 9.99
CA ARG A 4 27.51 -6.38 9.00
C ARG A 4 26.12 -5.83 8.76
N HIS A 5 25.99 -4.91 7.82
CA HIS A 5 24.68 -4.40 7.45
C HIS A 5 23.78 -5.57 7.07
N ARG A 6 22.64 -5.69 7.76
CA ARG A 6 21.68 -6.78 7.58
C ARG A 6 20.69 -6.41 6.49
N ARG A 7 20.00 -7.41 5.94
CA ARG A 7 18.93 -7.22 4.96
C ARG A 7 17.89 -6.19 5.44
N GLU A 8 17.57 -6.21 6.73
CA GLU A 8 16.63 -5.30 7.38
C GLU A 8 17.09 -3.84 7.31
N ASP A 9 18.37 -3.56 7.53
CA ASP A 9 18.91 -2.19 7.46
C ASP A 9 18.78 -1.62 6.03
N MET A 10 19.01 -2.47 5.02
CA MET A 10 18.84 -2.11 3.61
C MET A 10 17.37 -1.87 3.25
N LEU A 11 16.47 -2.71 3.77
CA LEU A 11 15.03 -2.58 3.53
C LEU A 11 14.49 -1.30 4.18
N ALA A 12 14.88 -1.02 5.43
CA ALA A 12 14.49 0.21 6.13
C ALA A 12 14.94 1.45 5.35
N ALA A 13 16.20 1.49 4.90
CA ALA A 13 16.67 2.59 4.07
C ALA A 13 15.94 2.70 2.73
N ALA A 14 15.57 1.58 2.10
CA ALA A 14 14.77 1.59 0.88
C ALA A 14 13.36 2.14 1.13
N VAL A 15 12.71 1.77 2.25
CA VAL A 15 11.43 2.33 2.66
C VAL A 15 11.54 3.85 2.88
N ASP A 16 12.59 4.32 3.54
CA ASP A 16 12.83 5.74 3.76
C ASP A 16 13.00 6.51 2.44
N VAL A 17 13.82 5.99 1.52
CA VAL A 17 13.98 6.58 0.17
C VAL A 17 12.64 6.63 -0.55
N ALA A 18 11.86 5.55 -0.51
CA ALA A 18 10.55 5.50 -1.16
C ALA A 18 9.61 6.56 -0.58
N ARG A 19 9.51 6.67 0.75
CA ARG A 19 8.65 7.67 1.41
C ARG A 19 9.08 9.11 1.11
N ALA A 20 10.37 9.36 0.96
CA ALA A 20 10.90 10.70 0.73
C ALA A 20 10.81 11.13 -0.76
N GLU A 21 11.06 10.20 -1.68
CA GLU A 21 11.34 10.54 -3.09
C GLU A 21 10.51 9.72 -4.11
N GLY A 22 9.68 8.79 -3.65
CA GLY A 22 8.88 7.90 -4.51
C GLY A 22 9.56 6.57 -4.83
N LEU A 23 8.76 5.59 -5.24
CA LEU A 23 9.18 4.24 -5.63
C LEU A 23 10.04 4.26 -6.89
N SER A 24 9.72 5.13 -7.85
CA SER A 24 10.49 5.27 -9.10
C SER A 24 11.95 5.65 -8.86
N SER A 25 12.18 6.38 -7.77
CA SER A 25 13.49 6.88 -7.34
C SER A 25 14.39 5.79 -6.76
N LEU A 26 13.85 4.61 -6.41
CA LEU A 26 14.63 3.51 -5.82
C LEU A 26 15.71 3.00 -6.79
N SER A 27 16.93 2.91 -6.26
CA SER A 27 18.07 2.27 -6.91
C SER A 27 19.03 1.72 -5.87
N PHE A 28 19.80 0.70 -6.24
CA PHE A 28 20.78 0.08 -5.36
C PHE A 28 21.78 1.09 -4.79
N GLY A 29 22.30 2.00 -5.63
CA GLY A 29 23.24 3.02 -5.19
C GLY A 29 22.64 4.02 -4.21
N ARG A 30 21.36 4.38 -4.34
CA ARG A 30 20.68 5.25 -3.36
C ARG A 30 20.57 4.58 -2.00
N VAL A 31 20.09 3.34 -1.97
CA VAL A 31 19.98 2.54 -0.74
C VAL A 31 21.37 2.33 -0.12
N ALA A 32 22.37 1.99 -0.94
CA ALA A 32 23.73 1.78 -0.48
C ALA A 32 24.32 3.02 0.19
N ARG A 33 24.17 4.20 -0.44
CA ARG A 33 24.63 5.47 0.13
C ARG A 33 23.94 5.80 1.45
N GLN A 34 22.63 5.57 1.55
CA GLN A 34 21.88 5.85 2.77
C GLN A 34 22.34 4.99 3.95
N VAL A 35 22.70 3.74 3.70
CA VAL A 35 23.19 2.82 4.75
C VAL A 35 24.71 2.93 4.97
N GLY A 36 25.45 3.57 4.05
CA GLY A 36 26.92 3.65 4.11
C GLY A 36 27.62 2.39 3.61
N THR A 37 27.01 1.65 2.67
CA THR A 37 27.57 0.45 2.04
C THR A 37 27.81 0.65 0.53
N ASN A 38 28.15 -0.42 -0.19
CA ASN A 38 28.23 -0.45 -1.65
C ASN A 38 27.03 -1.16 -2.29
N ASP A 39 26.78 -0.86 -3.57
CA ASP A 39 25.66 -1.42 -4.35
C ASP A 39 25.65 -2.95 -4.38
N ARG A 40 26.82 -3.61 -4.43
CA ARG A 40 26.91 -5.08 -4.44
C ARG A 40 26.31 -5.70 -3.18
N THR A 41 26.43 -5.04 -2.02
CA THR A 41 25.80 -5.51 -0.79
C THR A 41 24.27 -5.42 -0.87
N VAL A 42 23.72 -4.38 -1.50
CA VAL A 42 22.27 -4.26 -1.70
C VAL A 42 21.77 -5.33 -2.69
N VAL A 43 22.48 -5.50 -3.81
CA VAL A 43 22.16 -6.52 -4.84
C VAL A 43 22.19 -7.94 -4.26
N TYR A 44 23.09 -8.22 -3.33
CA TYR A 44 23.13 -9.51 -2.64
C TYR A 44 21.80 -9.86 -1.94
N TYR A 45 21.11 -8.87 -1.38
CA TYR A 45 19.82 -9.06 -0.70
C TYR A 45 18.61 -8.86 -1.60
N PHE A 46 18.74 -8.03 -2.64
CA PHE A 46 17.68 -7.71 -3.60
C PHE A 46 18.26 -7.84 -5.02
N PRO A 47 18.23 -9.05 -5.60
CA PRO A 47 18.92 -9.35 -6.86
C PRO A 47 18.49 -8.46 -8.03
N THR A 48 17.23 -8.03 -8.05
CA THR A 48 16.68 -7.15 -9.09
C THR A 48 16.03 -5.90 -8.51
N LYS A 49 15.82 -4.88 -9.35
CA LYS A 49 15.04 -3.69 -8.97
C LYS A 49 13.60 -4.07 -8.60
N ALA A 50 13.03 -5.09 -9.25
CA ALA A 50 11.71 -5.61 -8.92
C ALA A 50 11.70 -6.23 -7.52
N ASP A 51 12.73 -6.98 -7.12
CA ASP A 51 12.84 -7.56 -5.77
C ASP A 51 12.95 -6.47 -4.70
N LEU A 52 13.72 -5.41 -4.98
CA LEU A 52 13.86 -4.28 -4.06
C LEU A 52 12.52 -3.55 -3.87
N ILE A 53 11.85 -3.19 -4.98
CA ILE A 53 10.56 -2.50 -4.93
C ILE A 53 9.50 -3.41 -4.29
N GLY A 54 9.44 -4.68 -4.67
CA GLY A 54 8.52 -5.66 -4.12
C GLY A 54 8.66 -5.82 -2.61
N ALA A 55 9.90 -5.85 -2.10
CA ALA A 55 10.14 -5.90 -0.66
C ALA A 55 9.65 -4.64 0.06
N VAL A 56 9.87 -3.45 -0.52
CA VAL A 56 9.35 -2.18 0.02
C VAL A 56 7.82 -2.18 0.03
N LEU A 57 7.18 -2.58 -1.07
CA LEU A 57 5.72 -2.67 -1.17
C LEU A 57 5.13 -3.64 -0.14
N LEU A 58 5.77 -4.78 0.07
CA LEU A 58 5.34 -5.75 1.08
C LEU A 58 5.38 -5.12 2.48
N THR A 59 6.49 -4.47 2.85
CA THR A 59 6.61 -3.80 4.16
C THR A 59 5.56 -2.71 4.34
N LEU A 60 5.36 -1.85 3.33
CA LEU A 60 4.31 -0.81 3.37
C LEU A 60 2.91 -1.43 3.47
N GLY A 61 2.65 -2.50 2.71
CA GLY A 61 1.40 -3.25 2.75
C GLY A 61 1.11 -3.85 4.11
N GLU A 62 2.10 -4.49 4.75
CA GLU A 62 1.98 -5.06 6.09
C GLU A 62 1.67 -4.00 7.15
N GLU A 63 2.32 -2.83 7.10
CA GLU A 63 2.01 -1.72 8.00
C GLU A 63 0.55 -1.24 7.84
N LEU A 64 0.07 -1.11 6.59
CA LEU A 64 -1.29 -0.67 6.33
C LEU A 64 -2.33 -1.73 6.72
N GLN A 65 -2.01 -3.01 6.47
CA GLN A 65 -2.83 -4.14 6.91
C GLN A 65 -2.93 -4.19 8.43
N ALA A 66 -1.85 -3.91 9.17
CA ALA A 66 -1.89 -3.84 10.62
C ALA A 66 -2.84 -2.72 11.11
N LEU A 67 -2.73 -1.52 10.54
CA LEU A 67 -3.63 -0.40 10.84
C LEU A 67 -5.10 -0.77 10.58
N LEU A 68 -5.38 -1.41 9.45
CA LEU A 68 -6.75 -1.81 9.09
C LEU A 68 -7.25 -2.99 9.91
N ALA A 69 -6.40 -3.94 10.30
CA ALA A 69 -6.77 -5.04 11.17
C ALA A 69 -7.29 -4.55 12.52
N GLU A 70 -6.65 -3.53 13.10
CA GLU A 70 -7.13 -2.88 14.32
C GLU A 70 -8.52 -2.24 14.12
N ALA A 71 -8.74 -1.59 12.96
CA ALA A 71 -10.03 -0.96 12.65
C ALA A 71 -11.15 -1.97 12.40
N PHE A 72 -10.85 -3.12 11.80
CA PHE A 72 -11.85 -4.13 11.43
C PHE A 72 -12.22 -5.04 12.61
N GLY A 73 -11.28 -5.33 13.49
CA GLY A 73 -11.43 -6.34 14.53
C GLY A 73 -11.25 -7.77 13.98
N GLU A 74 -11.55 -8.76 14.82
CA GLU A 74 -11.23 -10.17 14.54
C GLU A 74 -12.28 -10.90 13.69
N GLN A 75 -13.54 -10.43 13.72
CA GLN A 75 -14.65 -11.12 13.08
C GLN A 75 -14.90 -10.58 11.66
N PRO A 76 -15.26 -11.45 10.69
CA PRO A 76 -15.72 -10.99 9.39
C PRO A 76 -16.95 -10.09 9.53
N ILE A 77 -17.01 -9.02 8.72
CA ILE A 77 -18.09 -8.04 8.75
C ILE A 77 -18.67 -7.78 7.36
N PRO A 78 -19.90 -7.23 7.25
CA PRO A 78 -20.47 -6.89 5.96
C PRO A 78 -19.56 -5.93 5.16
N PRO A 79 -19.52 -6.05 3.81
CA PRO A 79 -18.64 -5.22 2.97
C PRO A 79 -18.79 -3.70 3.21
N ASP A 80 -20.03 -3.21 3.37
CA ASP A 80 -20.28 -1.79 3.63
C ASP A 80 -19.72 -1.32 4.97
N ASP A 81 -19.80 -2.15 6.00
CA ASP A 81 -19.26 -1.83 7.32
C ASP A 81 -17.74 -1.86 7.32
N LEU A 82 -17.13 -2.70 6.49
CA LEU A 82 -15.68 -2.72 6.29
C LEU A 82 -15.19 -1.40 5.69
N VAL A 83 -15.88 -0.85 4.68
CA VAL A 83 -15.54 0.48 4.13
C VAL A 83 -15.71 1.58 5.18
N LYS A 84 -16.81 1.56 5.94
CA LYS A 84 -17.08 2.54 7.02
C LYS A 84 -16.01 2.51 8.11
N ARG A 85 -15.48 1.33 8.45
CA ARG A 85 -14.39 1.20 9.44
C ARG A 85 -13.03 1.55 8.87
N ALA A 86 -12.78 1.24 7.60
CA ALA A 86 -11.52 1.57 6.93
C ALA A 86 -11.33 3.08 6.80
N TRP A 87 -12.37 3.79 6.35
CA TRP A 87 -12.24 5.19 5.95
C TRP A 87 -11.69 6.11 7.05
N PRO A 88 -12.19 6.11 8.30
CA PRO A 88 -11.64 6.94 9.38
C PRO A 88 -10.17 6.62 9.70
N ALA A 89 -9.75 5.36 9.58
CA ALA A 89 -8.37 4.96 9.80
C ALA A 89 -7.45 5.45 8.67
N LEU A 90 -7.92 5.42 7.42
CA LEU A 90 -7.15 5.78 6.23
C LEU A 90 -7.19 7.27 5.88
N ALA A 91 -8.23 7.99 6.27
CA ALA A 91 -8.41 9.42 6.02
C ALA A 91 -7.58 10.31 6.97
N ARG A 92 -6.60 9.75 7.67
CA ARG A 92 -5.69 10.45 8.59
C ARG A 92 -4.56 11.12 7.80
N PRO A 93 -4.05 12.28 8.24
CA PRO A 93 -2.89 12.90 7.60
C PRO A 93 -1.67 11.98 7.50
N ASP A 94 -1.44 11.17 8.53
CA ASP A 94 -0.30 10.26 8.63
C ASP A 94 -0.33 9.12 7.59
N SER A 95 -1.52 8.80 7.06
CA SER A 95 -1.70 7.78 6.01
C SER A 95 -1.47 8.33 4.60
N GLN A 96 -1.37 9.65 4.41
CA GLN A 96 -1.22 10.23 3.07
C GLN A 96 0.07 9.80 2.34
N PRO A 97 1.25 9.77 2.99
CA PRO A 97 2.49 9.42 2.29
C PRO A 97 2.46 8.00 1.71
N ILE A 98 1.88 7.02 2.41
CA ILE A 98 1.80 5.64 1.91
C ILE A 98 0.87 5.54 0.68
N PHE A 99 -0.23 6.29 0.66
CA PHE A 99 -1.14 6.29 -0.50
C PHE A 99 -0.58 7.04 -1.70
N ALA A 100 0.28 8.04 -1.50
CA ALA A 100 1.00 8.66 -2.61
C ALA A 100 1.88 7.63 -3.36
N LEU A 101 2.57 6.74 -2.62
CA LEU A 101 3.36 5.65 -3.21
C LEU A 101 2.46 4.60 -3.89
N PHE A 102 1.32 4.28 -3.29
CA PHE A 102 0.34 3.37 -3.87
C PHE A 102 -0.20 3.90 -5.21
N PHE A 103 -0.54 5.19 -5.30
CA PHE A 103 -0.97 5.80 -6.57
C PHE A 103 0.17 5.95 -7.57
N GLU A 104 1.41 6.15 -7.12
CA GLU A 104 2.59 6.15 -8.00
C GLU A 104 2.74 4.80 -8.72
N ILE A 105 2.68 3.67 -7.99
CA ILE A 105 2.78 2.35 -8.62
C ILE A 105 1.62 2.07 -9.58
N ILE A 106 0.38 2.44 -9.22
CA ILE A 106 -0.78 2.29 -10.12
C ILE A 106 -0.58 3.12 -11.39
N GLY A 107 -0.15 4.38 -11.26
CA GLY A 107 0.09 5.26 -12.40
C GLY A 107 1.19 4.73 -13.33
N LEU A 108 2.31 4.25 -12.75
CA LEU A 108 3.41 3.66 -13.52
C LEU A 108 2.99 2.36 -14.22
N ALA A 109 2.22 1.51 -13.54
CA ALA A 109 1.68 0.29 -14.13
C ALA A 109 0.68 0.58 -15.27
N ALA A 110 -0.15 1.61 -15.12
CA ALA A 110 -1.15 2.00 -16.13
C ALA A 110 -0.53 2.42 -17.48
N VAL A 111 0.69 2.95 -17.46
CA VAL A 111 1.46 3.26 -18.69
C VAL A 111 2.39 2.11 -19.13
N GLY A 112 2.30 0.95 -18.49
CA GLY A 112 3.10 -0.24 -18.82
C GLY A 112 4.59 -0.11 -18.43
N ALA A 113 4.93 0.74 -17.47
CA ALA A 113 6.32 0.91 -17.05
C ALA A 113 6.81 -0.30 -16.25
N THR A 114 7.92 -0.90 -16.68
CA THR A 114 8.55 -2.00 -15.94
C THR A 114 9.35 -1.48 -14.74
N PRO A 115 9.38 -2.20 -13.60
CA PRO A 115 8.69 -3.47 -13.31
C PRO A 115 7.27 -3.30 -12.72
N TYR A 116 6.68 -2.12 -12.77
CA TYR A 116 5.41 -1.80 -12.12
C TYR A 116 4.21 -2.49 -12.75
N ASP A 117 4.26 -2.72 -14.06
CA ASP A 117 3.30 -3.51 -14.83
C ASP A 117 3.05 -4.91 -14.25
N VAL A 118 4.07 -5.54 -13.65
CA VAL A 118 3.96 -6.83 -12.96
C VAL A 118 3.72 -6.68 -11.46
N LEU A 119 4.35 -5.69 -10.83
CA LEU A 119 4.25 -5.50 -9.37
C LEU A 119 2.87 -5.00 -8.93
N ALA A 120 2.21 -4.14 -9.69
CA ALA A 120 0.91 -3.59 -9.29
C ALA A 120 -0.21 -4.66 -9.27
N PRO A 121 -0.36 -5.53 -10.29
CA PRO A 121 -1.30 -6.64 -10.22
C PRO A 121 -1.00 -7.60 -9.05
N ALA A 122 0.27 -7.92 -8.81
CA ALA A 122 0.66 -8.79 -7.71
C ALA A 122 0.31 -8.19 -6.33
N MET A 123 0.54 -6.88 -6.17
CA MET A 123 0.15 -6.13 -4.98
C MET A 123 -1.37 -6.16 -4.78
N LEU A 124 -2.16 -5.95 -5.84
CA LEU A 124 -3.63 -6.03 -5.76
C LEU A 124 -4.12 -7.41 -5.33
N GLU A 125 -3.55 -8.48 -5.90
CA GLU A 125 -3.92 -9.85 -5.51
C GLU A 125 -3.60 -10.15 -4.03
N GLN A 126 -2.48 -9.64 -3.50
CA GLN A 126 -2.15 -9.76 -2.08
C GLN A 126 -3.17 -9.02 -1.19
N TRP A 127 -3.62 -7.85 -1.61
CA TRP A 127 -4.68 -7.11 -0.92
C TRP A 127 -6.01 -7.84 -0.95
N LEU A 128 -6.40 -8.42 -2.09
CA LEU A 128 -7.62 -9.21 -2.21
C LEU A 128 -7.57 -10.45 -1.32
N ALA A 129 -6.48 -11.21 -1.36
CA ALA A 129 -6.29 -12.38 -0.51
C ALA A 129 -6.36 -12.05 0.99
N TRP A 130 -5.93 -10.85 1.38
CA TRP A 130 -6.02 -10.37 2.76
C TRP A 130 -7.43 -9.88 3.12
N LEU A 131 -8.15 -9.21 2.21
CA LEU A 131 -9.49 -8.68 2.45
C LEU A 131 -10.59 -9.75 2.42
N GLU A 132 -10.54 -10.70 1.48
CA GLU A 132 -11.55 -11.74 1.32
C GLU A 132 -11.94 -12.44 2.64
N PRO A 133 -11.03 -12.95 3.49
CA PRO A 133 -11.40 -13.61 4.74
C PRO A 133 -12.04 -12.68 5.80
N ARG A 134 -12.00 -11.36 5.59
CA ARG A 134 -12.58 -10.36 6.51
C ARG A 134 -14.00 -9.95 6.13
N LEU A 135 -14.50 -10.45 5.01
CA LEU A 135 -15.85 -10.17 4.53
C LEU A 135 -16.81 -11.27 4.96
N ALA A 136 -17.92 -10.87 5.60
CA ALA A 136 -19.03 -11.76 5.92
C ALA A 136 -19.89 -12.03 4.66
N VAL A 137 -19.32 -12.77 3.71
CA VAL A 137 -19.97 -13.20 2.46
C VAL A 137 -19.66 -14.68 2.24
N ASP A 138 -20.70 -15.52 2.18
CA ASP A 138 -20.53 -16.98 2.16
C ASP A 138 -19.97 -17.48 0.83
N ASP A 139 -20.54 -17.03 -0.30
CA ASP A 139 -20.09 -17.46 -1.63
C ASP A 139 -18.71 -16.88 -1.98
N PRO A 140 -17.71 -17.70 -2.36
CA PRO A 140 -16.36 -17.21 -2.66
C PRO A 140 -16.29 -16.26 -3.86
N VAL A 141 -17.12 -16.45 -4.88
CA VAL A 141 -17.12 -15.60 -6.07
C VAL A 141 -17.70 -14.24 -5.74
N GLU A 142 -18.81 -14.21 -5.02
CA GLU A 142 -19.40 -12.96 -4.50
C GLU A 142 -18.45 -12.26 -3.53
N ARG A 143 -17.79 -13.00 -2.64
CA ARG A 143 -16.83 -12.45 -1.67
C ARG A 143 -15.68 -11.72 -2.35
N ARG A 144 -15.12 -12.31 -3.40
CA ARG A 144 -14.07 -11.66 -4.20
C ARG A 144 -14.59 -10.42 -4.93
N ALA A 145 -15.79 -10.49 -5.50
CA ALA A 145 -16.42 -9.32 -6.12
C ALA A 145 -16.65 -8.18 -5.10
N HIS A 146 -17.05 -8.51 -3.88
CA HIS A 146 -17.18 -7.55 -2.79
C HIS A 146 -15.83 -6.99 -2.33
N ALA A 147 -14.77 -7.79 -2.26
CA ALA A 147 -13.42 -7.30 -1.94
C ALA A 147 -12.92 -6.28 -2.97
N LEU A 148 -13.13 -6.56 -4.26
CA LEU A 148 -12.85 -5.62 -5.35
C LEU A 148 -13.65 -4.32 -5.20
N ALA A 149 -14.95 -4.43 -4.90
CA ALA A 149 -15.81 -3.26 -4.71
C ALA A 149 -15.40 -2.42 -3.50
N VAL A 150 -14.95 -3.05 -2.41
CA VAL A 150 -14.42 -2.36 -1.23
C VAL A 150 -13.16 -1.57 -1.57
N LEU A 151 -12.18 -2.20 -2.22
CA LEU A 151 -10.95 -1.53 -2.66
C LEU A 151 -11.27 -0.34 -3.55
N ALA A 152 -12.11 -0.54 -4.59
CA ALA A 152 -12.47 0.52 -5.52
C ALA A 152 -13.11 1.75 -4.83
N ARG A 153 -13.95 1.52 -3.81
CA ARG A 153 -14.57 2.61 -3.03
C ARG A 153 -13.56 3.36 -2.17
N ILE A 154 -12.67 2.64 -1.48
CA ILE A 154 -11.64 3.24 -0.63
C ILE A 154 -10.63 4.01 -1.48
N ASP A 155 -10.12 3.40 -2.54
CA ASP A 155 -9.13 3.98 -3.43
C ASP A 155 -9.65 5.25 -4.10
N GLY A 156 -10.91 5.25 -4.54
CA GLY A 156 -11.54 6.44 -5.12
C GLY A 156 -11.57 7.63 -4.15
N LEU A 157 -11.88 7.40 -2.88
CA LEU A 157 -11.91 8.46 -1.87
C LEU A 157 -10.50 8.95 -1.51
N LEU A 158 -9.53 8.06 -1.43
CA LEU A 158 -8.14 8.41 -1.16
C LEU A 158 -7.49 9.14 -2.34
N LEU A 159 -7.87 8.78 -3.56
CA LEU A 159 -7.47 9.51 -4.76
C LEU A 159 -8.03 10.92 -4.74
N LEU A 160 -9.34 11.08 -4.49
CA LEU A 160 -9.97 12.39 -4.33
C LEU A 160 -9.30 13.21 -3.22
N ARG A 161 -8.97 12.59 -2.09
CA ARG A 161 -8.25 13.27 -1.01
C ARG A 161 -6.91 13.82 -1.47
N THR A 162 -6.20 13.06 -2.30
CA THR A 162 -4.86 13.40 -2.81
C THR A 162 -4.92 14.56 -3.80
N ILE A 163 -5.92 14.59 -4.68
CA ILE A 163 -5.99 15.58 -5.78
C ILE A 163 -6.86 16.80 -5.46
N ALA A 164 -7.89 16.64 -4.62
CA ALA A 164 -8.90 17.66 -4.32
C ALA A 164 -8.92 18.05 -2.82
N GLY A 165 -8.08 17.42 -1.99
CA GLY A 165 -7.96 17.72 -0.57
C GLY A 165 -8.94 16.96 0.33
N SER A 166 -8.73 17.07 1.64
CA SER A 166 -9.49 16.32 2.65
C SER A 166 -10.98 16.67 2.69
N GLU A 167 -11.35 17.93 2.45
CA GLU A 167 -12.75 18.37 2.48
C GLU A 167 -13.58 17.70 1.38
N ALA A 168 -13.08 17.72 0.14
CA ALA A 168 -13.74 17.08 -1.00
C ALA A 168 -13.93 15.57 -0.78
N ALA A 169 -12.92 14.90 -0.25
CA ALA A 169 -13.00 13.47 0.03
C ALA A 169 -13.95 13.13 1.20
N GLN A 170 -13.99 13.97 2.24
CA GLN A 170 -14.93 13.82 3.35
C GLN A 170 -16.38 14.01 2.88
N GLU A 171 -16.64 15.02 2.05
CA GLU A 171 -17.96 15.24 1.48
C GLU A 171 -18.40 14.06 0.60
N ALA A 172 -17.51 13.54 -0.25
CA ALA A 172 -17.78 12.35 -1.05
C ALA A 172 -18.09 11.12 -0.17
N ALA A 173 -17.33 10.91 0.91
CA ALA A 173 -17.55 9.81 1.86
C ALA A 173 -18.91 9.95 2.58
N ARG A 174 -19.27 11.17 3.00
CA ARG A 174 -20.54 11.50 3.67
C ARG A 174 -21.74 11.22 2.76
N VAL A 175 -21.72 11.75 1.53
CA VAL A 175 -22.82 11.55 0.56
C VAL A 175 -22.94 10.08 0.14
N SER A 176 -21.83 9.33 0.15
CA SER A 176 -21.81 7.89 -0.12
C SER A 176 -22.23 7.01 1.07
N GLY A 177 -22.62 7.59 2.21
CA GLY A 177 -23.07 6.86 3.40
C GLY A 177 -21.95 6.12 4.16
N LEU A 178 -20.70 6.54 3.99
CA LEU A 178 -19.52 5.92 4.61
C LEU A 178 -19.10 6.55 5.94
N THR A 179 -19.64 7.73 6.22
CA THR A 179 -19.49 8.42 7.50
C THR A 179 -20.87 8.82 7.98
N ASP A 180 -21.06 8.85 9.29
CA ASP A 180 -22.29 9.36 9.88
C ASP A 180 -22.45 10.85 9.55
N ARG A 181 -23.71 11.32 9.52
CA ARG A 181 -24.09 12.70 9.16
C ARG A 181 -23.51 13.74 10.10
#